data_AF-A0A6G2D910-F1
#
_entry.id   AF-A0A6G2D910-F1
#
_cell.length_a   1.000
_cell.length_b   1.000
_cell.length_c   1.000
_cell.angle_alpha   90.00
_cell.angle_beta   90.00
_cell.angle_gamma   90.00
#
_symmetry.space_group_name_H-M   'P 1'
#
loop_
_entity.id
_entity.type
_entity.pdbx_description
1 polymer ?
#
loop_
_entity_poly.entity_id
_entity_poly.type
_entity_poly.pdbx_seq_one_letter_code
_entity_poly.pdbx_strand_id
1 'polypeptide(L)'
;MYIFWIILYTLITNGLEIVIFFKVDGIGLTFERIFKAFLLKILLAFVFVMISYIVGNVYLSYFMEPLYGIGLSFLLLRGLPKKLLFFYGLFPMILVNLFYRGVSYFVLPFLGQGQVYDGYSFTGLCIIIFNFFISLAFLKWLDYD
;
A
#
# COMPACT_ATOMS: atom_id res chain seq x y z
N MET A 1 -24.69 -2.89 -6.02
CA MET A 1 -24.03 -3.01 -4.70
C MET A 1 -22.55 -3.42 -4.83
N TYR A 2 -22.23 -4.49 -5.59
CA TYR A 2 -20.85 -4.96 -5.79
C TYR A 2 -19.89 -3.91 -6.40
N ILE A 3 -20.31 -3.21 -7.46
CA ILE A 3 -19.49 -2.16 -8.10
C ILE A 3 -19.12 -1.02 -7.13
N PHE A 4 -20.05 -0.62 -6.26
CA PHE A 4 -19.79 0.40 -5.26
C PHE A 4 -18.70 -0.04 -4.28
N TRP A 5 -18.78 -1.28 -3.77
CA TRP A 5 -17.75 -1.83 -2.88
C TRP A 5 -16.40 -1.97 -3.56
N ILE A 6 -16.35 -2.34 -4.84
CA ILE A 6 -15.10 -2.37 -5.63
C ILE A 6 -14.46 -0.98 -5.70
N ILE A 7 -15.25 0.03 -6.08
CA ILE A 7 -14.77 1.40 -6.21
C ILE A 7 -14.27 1.91 -4.85
N LEU A 8 -15.06 1.71 -3.79
CA LEU A 8 -14.73 2.14 -2.43
C LEU A 8 -13.45 1.47 -1.93
N TYR A 9 -13.35 0.15 -2.07
CA TYR A 9 -12.17 -0.63 -1.72
C TYR A 9 -10.93 -0.14 -2.44
N THR A 10 -11.04 0.06 -3.75
CA THR A 10 -9.94 0.54 -4.59
C THR A 10 -9.50 1.93 -4.15
N LEU A 11 -10.43 2.85 -3.89
CA LEU A 11 -10.11 4.20 -3.41
C LEU A 11 -9.40 4.19 -2.06
N ILE A 12 -9.94 3.43 -1.09
CA ILE A 12 -9.40 3.38 0.27
C ILE A 12 -8.00 2.76 0.27
N THR A 13 -7.81 1.62 -0.40
CA THR A 13 -6.50 0.94 -0.45
C THR A 13 -5.42 1.82 -1.07
N ASN A 14 -5.72 2.43 -2.23
CA ASN A 14 -4.79 3.33 -2.91
C ASN A 14 -4.51 4.60 -2.09
N GLY A 15 -5.52 5.14 -1.41
CA GLY A 15 -5.36 6.32 -0.56
C GLY A 15 -4.54 6.04 0.70
N LEU A 16 -4.83 4.95 1.41
CA LEU A 16 -4.11 4.56 2.63
C LEU A 16 -2.63 4.29 2.36
N GLU A 17 -2.30 3.69 1.22
CA GLU A 17 -0.92 3.45 0.83
C GLU A 17 -0.12 4.75 0.65
N ILE A 18 -0.73 5.80 0.08
CA ILE A 18 -0.07 7.11 -0.03
C ILE A 18 0.08 7.76 1.35
N VAL A 19 -0.96 7.65 2.19
CA VAL A 19 -0.97 8.24 3.53
C VAL A 19 0.10 7.60 4.42
N ILE A 20 0.27 6.27 4.39
CA ILE A 20 1.28 5.61 5.24
C ILE A 20 2.69 6.03 4.82
N PHE A 21 2.95 6.11 3.51
CA PHE A 21 4.25 6.52 2.99
C PHE A 21 4.59 7.95 3.45
N PHE A 22 3.67 8.91 3.30
CA PHE A 22 3.94 10.29 3.73
C PHE A 22 4.10 10.41 5.24
N LYS A 23 3.34 9.62 6.01
CA LYS A 23 3.41 9.67 7.46
C LYS A 23 4.76 9.17 7.98
N VAL A 24 5.21 8.03 7.49
CA VAL A 24 6.51 7.43 7.89
C VAL A 24 7.70 8.33 7.52
N ASP A 25 7.57 9.07 6.43
CA ASP A 25 8.62 9.97 5.96
C ASP A 25 8.53 11.39 6.55
N GLY A 26 7.60 11.65 7.49
CA GLY A 26 7.39 12.98 8.07
C GLY A 26 6.96 14.04 7.03
N ILE A 27 6.45 13.61 5.87
CA ILE A 27 6.07 14.49 4.77
C ILE A 27 4.64 15.01 4.98
N GLY A 28 4.47 16.32 5.00
CA GLY A 28 3.13 16.92 4.98
C GLY A 28 2.30 16.49 3.77
N LEU A 29 1.06 16.07 4.02
CA LEU A 29 0.04 15.73 3.02
C LEU A 29 -0.46 17.00 2.31
N THR A 30 0.18 17.36 1.19
CA THR A 30 -0.28 18.44 0.31
C THR A 30 -0.97 17.89 -0.94
N PHE A 31 -1.94 18.61 -1.47
CA PHE A 31 -2.67 18.21 -2.68
C PHE A 31 -1.72 17.93 -3.86
N GLU A 32 -0.69 18.77 -4.04
CA GLU A 32 0.31 18.60 -5.10
C GLU A 32 1.05 17.25 -4.98
N ARG A 33 1.48 16.87 -3.76
CA ARG A 33 2.20 15.61 -3.52
C ARG A 33 1.29 14.41 -3.70
N ILE A 34 0.04 14.49 -3.24
CA ILE A 34 -0.96 13.44 -3.43
C ILE A 34 -1.24 13.24 -4.92
N PHE A 35 -1.45 14.34 -5.67
CA PHE A 35 -1.68 14.28 -7.11
C PHE A 35 -0.50 13.64 -7.86
N LYS A 36 0.72 14.04 -7.52
CA LYS A 36 1.97 13.45 -8.03
C LYS A 36 2.09 11.96 -7.72
N ALA A 37 1.80 11.56 -6.49
CA ALA A 37 1.80 10.17 -6.05
C ALA A 37 0.77 9.33 -6.82
N PHE A 38 -0.42 9.88 -7.06
CA PHE A 38 -1.47 9.23 -7.83
C PHE A 38 -1.08 9.06 -9.30
N LEU A 39 -0.51 10.11 -9.91
CA LEU A 39 -0.05 10.08 -11.30
C LEU A 39 1.04 9.04 -11.52
N LEU A 40 2.00 8.93 -10.60
CA LEU A 40 3.03 7.89 -10.63
C LEU A 40 2.41 6.49 -10.60
N LYS A 41 1.36 6.28 -9.80
CA LYS A 41 0.70 4.98 -9.68
C LYS A 41 -0.02 4.58 -10.97
N ILE A 42 -0.71 5.53 -11.60
CA ILE A 42 -1.36 5.32 -12.91
C ILE A 42 -0.30 4.98 -13.96
N LEU A 43 0.81 5.73 -13.98
CA LEU A 43 1.91 5.49 -14.92
C LEU A 43 2.46 4.07 -14.78
N LEU A 44 2.78 3.65 -13.54
CA LEU A 44 3.24 2.30 -13.25
C LEU A 44 2.22 1.25 -13.69
N ALA A 45 0.94 1.45 -13.38
CA ALA A 45 -0.11 0.51 -13.76
C ALA A 45 -0.22 0.36 -15.27
N PHE A 46 -0.19 1.47 -16.01
CA PHE A 46 -0.22 1.45 -17.46
C PHE A 46 0.98 0.69 -18.05
N VAL A 47 2.20 1.00 -17.59
CA VAL A 47 3.43 0.34 -18.04
C VAL A 47 3.36 -1.17 -17.78
N PHE A 48 2.98 -1.59 -16.57
CA PHE A 48 2.92 -3.00 -16.22
C PHE A 48 1.82 -3.77 -16.94
N VAL A 49 0.67 -3.15 -17.19
CA VAL A 49 -0.40 -3.76 -18.01
C VAL A 49 0.13 -4.00 -19.42
N MET A 50 0.81 -3.02 -20.03
CA MET A 50 1.37 -3.16 -21.37
C MET A 50 2.46 -4.24 -21.44
N ILE A 51 3.39 -4.27 -20.48
CA ILE A 51 4.43 -5.31 -20.43
C ILE A 51 3.80 -6.68 -20.20
N SER A 52 2.83 -6.80 -19.29
CA SER A 52 2.16 -8.08 -19.01
C SER A 52 1.38 -8.58 -20.22
N TYR A 53 0.78 -7.67 -21.00
CA TYR A 53 0.10 -8.00 -22.26
C TYR A 53 1.08 -8.56 -23.30
N ILE A 54 2.28 -7.98 -23.42
CA ILE A 54 3.31 -8.43 -24.37
C ILE A 54 3.95 -9.75 -23.91
N VAL A 55 4.30 -9.86 -22.64
CA VAL A 55 5.08 -10.98 -22.09
C VAL A 55 4.19 -12.15 -21.67
N GLY A 56 2.88 -11.93 -21.49
CA GLY A 56 1.93 -12.96 -21.05
C GLY A 56 2.16 -13.44 -19.62
N ASN A 57 2.80 -12.63 -18.76
CA ASN A 57 3.25 -13.04 -17.43
C ASN A 57 2.53 -12.26 -16.31
N VAL A 58 1.81 -12.99 -15.45
CA VAL A 58 1.05 -12.44 -14.31
C VAL A 58 1.95 -12.03 -13.14
N TYR A 59 3.14 -12.63 -13.03
CA TYR A 59 4.08 -12.39 -11.91
C TYR A 59 4.70 -10.99 -11.93
N LEU A 60 4.63 -10.27 -13.06
CA LEU A 60 5.13 -8.89 -13.11
C LEU A 60 4.34 -7.97 -12.17
N SER A 61 3.07 -8.28 -11.90
CA SER A 61 2.25 -7.51 -10.96
C SER A 61 2.83 -7.44 -9.53
N TYR A 62 3.62 -8.43 -9.08
CA TYR A 62 4.23 -8.43 -7.75
C TYR A 62 5.28 -7.32 -7.57
N PHE A 63 5.83 -6.78 -8.65
CA PHE A 63 6.81 -5.70 -8.60
C PHE A 63 6.16 -4.32 -8.52
N MET A 64 4.84 -4.22 -8.72
CA MET A 64 4.13 -2.94 -8.76
C MET A 64 4.26 -2.13 -7.47
N GLU A 65 3.91 -2.73 -6.33
CA GLU A 65 3.96 -2.06 -5.03
C GLU A 65 5.39 -1.68 -4.62
N PRO A 66 6.38 -2.59 -4.73
CA PRO A 66 7.77 -2.24 -4.47
C PRO A 66 8.28 -1.09 -5.35
N LEU A 67 8.02 -1.14 -6.66
CA LEU A 67 8.45 -0.09 -7.58
C LEU A 67 7.72 1.22 -7.35
N TYR A 68 6.47 1.17 -6.92
CA TYR A 68 5.71 2.35 -6.53
C TYR A 68 6.32 3.04 -5.31
N GLY A 69 6.61 2.31 -4.23
CA GLY A 69 7.29 2.85 -3.06
C GLY A 69 8.65 3.46 -3.38
N ILE A 70 9.44 2.78 -4.22
CA ILE A 70 10.72 3.30 -4.73
C ILE A 70 10.53 4.58 -5.54
N GLY A 71 9.58 4.57 -6.47
CA GLY A 71 9.29 5.70 -7.34
C GLY A 71 8.81 6.91 -6.56
N LEU A 72 7.96 6.72 -5.55
CA LEU A 72 7.51 7.77 -4.64
C LEU A 72 8.67 8.40 -3.89
N SER A 73 9.58 7.55 -3.40
CA SER A 73 10.79 7.98 -2.72
C SER A 73 11.62 8.89 -3.64
N PHE A 74 11.92 8.47 -4.87
CA PHE A 74 12.66 9.32 -5.81
C PHE A 74 11.93 10.62 -6.20
N LEU A 75 10.60 10.56 -6.31
CA LEU A 75 9.79 11.68 -6.78
C LEU A 75 9.59 12.75 -5.71
N LEU A 76 9.48 12.35 -4.44
CA LEU A 76 9.07 13.22 -3.34
C LEU A 76 10.17 13.48 -2.32
N LEU A 77 11.16 12.61 -2.21
CA LEU A 77 12.28 12.72 -1.27
C LEU A 77 13.58 13.01 -2.02
N ARG A 78 13.85 14.29 -2.29
CA ARG A 78 15.10 14.71 -2.95
C ARG A 78 16.31 14.86 -2.01
N GLY A 79 16.14 14.71 -0.69
CA GLY A 79 17.17 15.07 0.29
C GLY A 79 17.83 13.93 1.07
N LEU A 80 17.22 12.74 1.13
CA LEU A 80 17.69 11.63 1.96
C LEU A 80 18.68 10.71 1.20
N PRO A 81 19.63 10.05 1.90
CA PRO A 81 20.55 9.11 1.27
C PRO A 81 19.79 8.00 0.53
N LYS A 82 20.19 7.67 -0.71
CA LYS A 82 19.46 6.71 -1.58
C LYS A 82 19.11 5.41 -0.87
N LYS A 83 20.03 4.83 -0.08
CA LYS A 83 19.79 3.59 0.68
C LYS A 83 18.68 3.73 1.73
N LEU A 84 18.64 4.85 2.45
CA LEU A 84 17.54 5.13 3.37
C LEU A 84 16.25 5.36 2.59
N LEU A 85 16.30 6.06 1.46
CA LEU A 85 15.15 6.27 0.57
C LEU A 85 14.46 4.95 0.17
N PHE A 86 15.25 3.96 -0.28
CA PHE A 86 14.74 2.64 -0.65
C PHE A 86 14.11 1.93 0.55
N PHE A 87 14.72 2.04 1.73
CA PHE A 87 14.17 1.46 2.95
C PHE A 87 12.84 2.11 3.30
N TYR A 88 12.79 3.44 3.32
CA TYR A 88 11.61 4.24 3.64
C TYR A 88 10.45 4.07 2.63
N GLY A 89 10.74 3.87 1.34
CA GLY A 89 9.71 3.59 0.35
C GLY A 89 9.15 2.19 0.37
N LEU A 90 9.98 1.19 0.66
CA LEU A 90 9.55 -0.21 0.64
C LEU A 90 8.97 -0.67 1.97
N PHE A 91 9.52 -0.17 3.07
CA PHE A 91 9.21 -0.65 4.40
C PHE A 91 7.73 -0.47 4.79
N PRO A 92 7.08 0.69 4.60
CA PRO A 92 5.67 0.87 4.94
C PRO A 92 4.74 -0.08 4.18
N MET A 93 4.96 -0.25 2.87
CA MET A 93 4.16 -1.13 2.03
C MET A 93 4.32 -2.60 2.42
N ILE A 94 5.56 -3.02 2.68
CA ILE A 94 5.85 -4.39 3.16
C ILE A 94 5.20 -4.62 4.52
N LEU A 95 5.27 -3.63 5.42
CA LEU A 95 4.74 -3.73 6.78
C LEU A 95 3.22 -3.91 6.79
N VAL A 96 2.48 -3.13 6.01
CA VAL A 96 1.01 -3.27 5.90
C VAL A 96 0.64 -4.66 5.39
N ASN A 97 1.35 -5.15 4.36
CA ASN A 97 1.11 -6.47 3.80
C ASN A 97 1.44 -7.59 4.80
N LEU A 98 2.51 -7.42 5.58
CA LEU A 98 2.90 -8.35 6.63
C LEU A 98 1.82 -8.44 7.71
N PHE A 99 1.33 -7.32 8.22
CA PHE A 99 0.25 -7.31 9.20
C PHE A 99 -1.05 -7.85 8.62
N TYR A 100 -1.41 -7.49 7.39
CA TYR A 100 -2.58 -8.04 6.72
C TYR A 100 -2.55 -9.56 6.64
N ARG A 101 -1.40 -10.14 6.26
CA ARG A 101 -1.18 -11.59 6.26
C ARG A 101 -1.20 -12.17 7.67
N GLY A 102 -0.56 -11.50 8.62
CA GLY A 102 -0.53 -11.88 10.03
C GLY A 102 -1.94 -12.02 10.61
N VAL A 103 -2.75 -10.97 10.48
CA VAL A 103 -4.14 -10.94 10.96
C VAL A 103 -4.98 -11.96 10.19
N SER A 104 -4.87 -12.00 8.86
CA SER A 104 -5.71 -12.86 8.02
C SER A 104 -5.44 -14.34 8.20
N TYR A 105 -4.18 -14.75 8.35
CA TYR A 105 -3.81 -16.16 8.45
C TYR A 105 -3.73 -16.68 9.88
N PHE A 106 -3.46 -15.82 10.86
CA PHE A 106 -3.29 -16.26 12.24
C PHE A 106 -4.42 -15.80 13.15
N VAL A 107 -5.00 -14.61 12.99
CA VAL A 107 -6.02 -14.10 13.94
C VAL A 107 -7.44 -14.48 13.53
N LEU A 108 -7.81 -14.28 12.27
CA LEU A 108 -9.17 -14.53 11.78
C LEU A 108 -9.61 -16.00 11.93
N PRO A 109 -8.76 -17.01 11.66
CA PRO A 109 -9.15 -18.41 11.84
C PRO A 109 -9.52 -18.77 13.29
N PHE A 110 -8.91 -18.13 14.29
CA PHE A 110 -9.29 -18.34 15.70
C PHE A 110 -10.66 -17.75 16.04
N LEU A 111 -11.14 -16.77 15.28
CA LEU A 111 -12.46 -16.14 15.47
C LEU A 111 -13.58 -16.88 14.72
N GLY A 112 -13.30 -18.06 14.15
CA GLY A 112 -14.26 -18.84 13.37
C GLY A 112 -14.62 -18.20 12.02
N GLN A 113 -13.94 -17.12 11.63
CA GLN A 113 -14.02 -16.57 10.29
C GLN A 113 -12.98 -17.28 9.41
N GLY A 114 -13.42 -17.82 8.26
CA GLY A 114 -12.51 -18.33 7.25
C GLY A 114 -11.56 -17.24 6.76
N GLN A 115 -10.58 -17.61 5.91
CA GLN A 115 -9.72 -16.63 5.26
C GLN A 115 -10.60 -15.59 4.56
N VAL A 116 -10.56 -14.34 5.00
CA VAL A 116 -11.39 -13.26 4.45
C VAL A 116 -10.81 -12.88 3.08
N TYR A 117 -11.19 -13.67 2.09
CA TYR A 117 -10.83 -13.45 0.69
C TYR A 117 -11.71 -12.41 0.01
N ASP A 118 -12.84 -12.03 0.63
CA ASP A 118 -13.74 -11.03 0.05
C ASP A 118 -13.38 -9.62 0.52
N GLY A 119 -12.35 -9.06 -0.12
CA GLY A 119 -11.93 -7.66 0.08
C GLY A 119 -13.06 -6.67 -0.19
N TYR A 120 -14.08 -7.05 -0.98
CA TYR A 120 -15.22 -6.19 -1.31
C TYR A 120 -16.36 -6.25 -0.29
N SER A 121 -16.10 -6.75 0.91
CA SER A 121 -17.02 -6.75 2.03
C SER A 121 -16.70 -5.64 3.03
N PHE A 122 -17.71 -5.24 3.82
CA PHE A 122 -17.51 -4.30 4.93
C PHE A 122 -16.44 -4.80 5.91
N THR A 123 -16.45 -6.10 6.23
CA THR A 123 -15.46 -6.75 7.09
C THR A 123 -14.04 -6.65 6.50
N GLY A 124 -13.88 -6.90 5.20
CA GLY A 124 -12.60 -6.77 4.50
C GLY A 124 -12.02 -5.35 4.57
N LEU A 125 -12.87 -4.33 4.40
CA LEU A 125 -12.48 -2.94 4.58
C LEU A 125 -12.05 -2.62 6.01
N CYS A 126 -12.78 -3.08 7.02
CA CYS A 126 -12.40 -2.92 8.41
C CYS A 126 -11.03 -3.54 8.70
N ILE A 127 -10.75 -4.73 8.16
CA ILE A 127 -9.45 -5.40 8.30
C ILE A 127 -8.33 -4.56 7.69
N ILE A 128 -8.52 -4.01 6.49
CA ILE A 128 -7.49 -3.17 5.85
C ILE A 128 -7.20 -1.91 6.66
N ILE A 129 -8.25 -1.21 7.09
CA ILE A 129 -8.11 -0.01 7.92
C ILE A 129 -7.43 -0.35 9.24
N PHE A 130 -7.80 -1.47 9.87
CA PHE A 130 -7.19 -1.93 11.11
C PHE A 130 -5.69 -2.25 10.95
N ASN A 131 -5.32 -2.98 9.89
CA ASN A 131 -3.91 -3.28 9.58
C ASN A 131 -3.09 -2.02 9.32
N PHE A 132 -3.69 -1.02 8.65
CA PHE A 132 -3.08 0.29 8.48
C PHE A 132 -2.78 0.96 9.83
N PHE A 133 -3.74 0.99 10.76
CA PHE A 133 -3.52 1.58 12.08
C PHE A 133 -2.51 0.80 12.93
N ILE A 134 -2.51 -0.53 12.87
CA ILE A 134 -1.47 -1.34 13.52
C ILE A 134 -0.10 -1.01 12.95
N SER A 135 0.00 -0.90 11.62
CA SER A 135 1.26 -0.56 10.96
C SER A 135 1.79 0.78 11.47
N LEU A 136 0.93 1.80 11.54
CA LEU A 136 1.30 3.11 12.11
C LEU A 136 1.69 3.03 13.60
N ALA A 137 0.95 2.27 14.41
CA ALA A 137 1.27 2.10 15.82
C ALA A 137 2.61 1.40 16.02
N PHE A 138 2.91 0.40 15.20
CA PHE A 138 4.18 -0.31 15.20
C PHE A 138 5.35 0.58 14.77
N LEU A 139 5.16 1.38 13.72
CA LEU A 139 6.15 2.37 13.28
C LEU A 139 6.46 3.39 14.38
N LYS A 140 5.42 3.91 15.03
CA LYS A 140 5.57 4.80 16.18
C LYS A 140 6.27 4.13 17.36
N TRP A 141 6.01 2.84 17.61
CA TRP A 141 6.69 2.09 18.66
C TRP A 141 8.19 1.89 18.38
N LEU A 142 8.59 1.89 17.11
CA LEU A 142 9.99 1.84 16.68
C LEU A 142 10.67 3.23 16.60
N ASP A 143 10.05 4.27 17.16
CA ASP A 143 10.52 5.66 17.11
C ASP A 143 10.72 6.21 15.68
N TYR A 144 9.93 5.72 14.72
CA TYR A 144 9.75 6.41 13.43
C TYR A 144 8.75 7.56 13.59
N ASP A 145 9.02 8.69 12.93
CA ASP A 145 8.18 9.91 12.93
C ASP A 145 6.75 9.68 12.41
#